data_AF-A0A1V4KRN2-F1
#
_entry.id   AF-A0A1V4KRN2-F1
#
_cell.length_a   1.000
_cell.length_b   1.000
_cell.length_c   1.000
_cell.angle_alpha   90.00
_cell.angle_beta   90.00
_cell.angle_gamma   90.00
#
_symmetry.space_group_name_H-M   'P 1'
#
loop_
_entity.id
_entity.type
_entity.pdbx_description
1 polymer ?
#
loop_
_entity_poly.entity_id
_entity_poly.type
_entity_poly.pdbx_seq_one_letter_code
_entity_poly.pdbx_strand_id
1 'polypeptide(L)'
;MEGRGEAGEEEEEEEEGGGLRITPQLLKASTGEFALESILLLRLRGRGIAHLGCLGDCTSLEWLDLSGNAITQLGPLAALKSLAVLNLSPCSSCAA
;
A
#
# COMPACT_ATOMS: atom_id res chain seq x y z
N MET A 1 -8.51 31.09 12.14
CA MET A 1 -9.40 30.22 11.33
C MET A 1 -9.18 30.67 9.91
N GLU A 2 -8.58 29.93 8.99
CA GLU A 2 -8.28 28.50 8.84
C GLU A 2 -6.83 28.40 8.30
N GLY A 3 -5.97 27.48 8.72
CA GLY A 3 -6.18 26.04 8.60
C GLY A 3 -5.99 25.60 7.14
N ARG A 4 -4.83 25.83 6.53
CA ARG A 4 -4.48 25.20 5.24
C ARG A 4 -3.14 24.51 5.39
N GLY A 5 -3.21 23.25 5.82
CA GLY A 5 -2.10 22.32 5.69
C GLY A 5 -1.85 22.08 4.21
N GLU A 6 -0.63 22.35 3.78
CA GLU A 6 -0.10 21.92 2.50
C GLU A 6 -0.02 20.38 2.55
N ALA A 7 -1.04 19.73 2.02
CA ALA A 7 -0.96 18.30 1.71
C ALA A 7 -0.27 18.20 0.36
N GLY A 8 0.94 17.65 0.38
CA GLY A 8 1.77 17.40 -0.80
C GLY A 8 0.96 16.70 -1.90
N GLU A 9 0.84 17.39 -3.02
CA GLU A 9 0.44 16.83 -4.28
C GLU A 9 1.64 16.04 -4.80
N GLU A 10 1.71 14.76 -4.45
CA GLU A 10 2.56 13.81 -5.15
C GLU A 10 1.71 13.23 -6.29
N GLU A 11 1.79 13.93 -7.43
CA GLU A 11 1.48 13.38 -8.75
C GLU A 11 2.46 12.23 -9.00
N GLU A 12 1.98 10.99 -9.04
CA GLU A 12 2.76 9.88 -9.58
C GLU A 12 2.00 9.27 -10.75
N GLU A 13 2.74 9.19 -11.86
CA GLU A 13 2.31 8.97 -13.23
C GLU A 13 1.61 7.62 -13.45
N GLU A 14 0.62 7.64 -14.33
CA GLU A 14 0.00 6.44 -14.89
C GLU A 14 1.03 5.70 -15.76
N GLU A 15 1.66 4.64 -15.25
CA GLU A 15 2.33 3.66 -16.12
C GLU A 15 1.32 2.64 -16.67
N GLU A 16 1.14 2.70 -17.99
CA GLU A 16 0.43 1.71 -18.79
C GLU A 16 1.01 0.29 -18.61
N GLY A 17 0.12 -0.67 -18.37
CA GLY A 17 0.26 -2.03 -18.90
C GLY A 17 0.79 -3.13 -17.96
N GLY A 18 1.31 -2.83 -16.78
CA GLY A 18 1.84 -3.87 -15.88
C GLY A 18 1.76 -3.49 -14.41
N GLY A 19 0.65 -3.83 -13.75
CA GLY A 19 0.45 -3.47 -12.35
C GLY A 19 1.59 -3.93 -11.43
N LEU A 20 2.01 -3.04 -10.53
CA LEU A 20 3.20 -3.19 -9.70
C LEU A 20 3.05 -4.38 -8.72
N ARG A 21 4.15 -5.09 -8.47
CA ARG A 21 4.20 -6.18 -7.48
C ARG A 21 4.92 -5.71 -6.22
N ILE A 22 4.31 -5.95 -5.06
CA ILE A 22 4.96 -5.74 -3.77
C ILE A 22 6.11 -6.75 -3.61
N THR A 23 7.30 -6.22 -3.35
CA THR A 23 8.53 -6.99 -3.10
C THR A 23 9.11 -6.64 -1.73
N PRO A 24 9.94 -7.50 -1.12
CA PRO A 24 10.56 -7.20 0.16
C PRO A 24 11.39 -5.91 0.10
N GLN A 25 12.09 -5.68 -1.01
CA GLN A 25 12.90 -4.49 -1.23
C GLN A 25 12.04 -3.22 -1.22
N LEU A 26 10.87 -3.24 -1.87
CA LEU A 26 9.93 -2.12 -1.86
C LEU A 26 9.45 -1.82 -0.44
N LEU A 27 9.06 -2.87 0.31
CA LEU A 27 8.58 -2.74 1.68
C LEU A 27 9.64 -2.12 2.59
N LYS A 28 10.86 -2.65 2.54
CA LYS A 28 12.00 -2.15 3.32
C LYS A 28 12.37 -0.72 2.93
N ALA A 29 12.37 -0.39 1.64
CA ALA A 29 12.66 0.97 1.16
C ALA A 29 11.59 1.97 1.62
N SER A 30 10.30 1.57 1.64
CA SER A 30 9.19 2.44 2.04
C SER A 30 9.08 2.65 3.56
N THR A 31 9.48 1.65 4.35
CA THR A 31 9.31 1.66 5.82
C THR A 31 10.60 1.98 6.57
N GLY A 32 11.76 1.79 5.94
CA GLY A 32 13.06 1.86 6.60
C GLY A 32 13.42 0.60 7.41
N GLU A 33 12.52 -0.39 7.46
CA GLU A 33 12.71 -1.59 8.25
C GLU A 33 13.62 -2.59 7.55
N PHE A 34 14.39 -3.35 8.34
CA PHE A 34 15.29 -4.39 7.81
C PHE A 34 14.61 -5.76 7.71
N ALA A 35 13.55 -5.97 8.50
CA ALA A 35 12.77 -7.20 8.59
C ALA A 35 11.29 -6.93 8.26
N LEU A 36 10.63 -7.87 7.58
CA LEU A 36 9.22 -7.71 7.18
C LEU A 36 8.29 -7.89 8.38
N GLU A 37 8.67 -8.73 9.32
CA GLU A 37 7.93 -9.02 10.54
C GLU A 37 7.94 -7.85 11.53
N SER A 38 8.80 -6.85 11.35
CA SER A 38 8.81 -5.63 12.17
C SER A 38 7.90 -4.53 11.63
N ILE A 39 7.38 -4.69 10.40
CA ILE A 39 6.54 -3.67 9.78
C ILE A 39 5.16 -3.70 10.44
N LEU A 40 4.82 -2.63 11.16
CA LEU A 40 3.52 -2.45 11.81
C LEU A 40 2.55 -1.64 10.94
N LEU A 41 3.06 -0.66 10.20
CA LEU A 41 2.28 0.27 9.41
C LEU A 41 2.83 0.36 7.98
N LEU A 42 1.95 0.19 7.00
CA LEU A 42 2.29 0.27 5.58
C LEU A 42 1.27 1.11 4.81
N ARG A 43 1.77 2.12 4.11
CA ARG A 43 1.00 3.03 3.26
C ARG A 43 1.54 2.95 1.84
N LEU A 44 0.78 2.36 0.95
CA LEU A 44 1.13 2.18 -0.45
C LEU A 44 -0.05 2.61 -1.33
N ARG A 45 -0.52 3.85 -1.15
CA ARG A 45 -1.66 4.40 -1.89
C ARG A 45 -1.26 4.77 -3.31
N GLY A 46 -2.12 4.49 -4.30
CA GLY A 46 -1.99 5.04 -5.65
C GLY A 46 -0.81 4.52 -6.49
N ARG A 47 -0.15 3.44 -6.09
CA ARG A 47 1.09 2.95 -6.72
C ARG A 47 0.87 1.98 -7.88
N GLY A 48 -0.35 1.91 -8.42
CA GLY A 48 -0.70 0.94 -9.46
C GLY A 48 -0.49 -0.52 -9.07
N ILE A 49 -0.50 -0.86 -7.77
CA ILE A 49 -0.19 -2.21 -7.30
C ILE A 49 -1.29 -3.18 -7.74
N ALA A 50 -0.94 -4.23 -8.47
CA ALA A 50 -1.86 -5.31 -8.82
C ALA A 50 -1.60 -6.60 -8.05
N HIS A 51 -0.36 -6.80 -7.59
CA HIS A 51 0.09 -8.04 -6.96
C HIS A 51 0.66 -7.78 -5.57
N LEU A 52 0.04 -8.38 -4.56
CA LEU A 52 0.47 -8.23 -3.17
C LEU A 52 1.74 -9.04 -2.83
N GLY A 53 2.13 -10.01 -3.65
CA GLY A 53 3.44 -10.69 -3.54
C GLY A 53 3.74 -11.19 -2.12
N CYS A 54 4.84 -10.70 -1.55
CA CYS A 54 5.35 -11.04 -0.21
C CYS A 54 4.66 -10.30 0.94
N LEU A 55 3.56 -9.59 0.70
CA LEU A 55 2.89 -8.82 1.74
C LEU A 55 2.44 -9.71 2.92
N GLY A 56 2.08 -10.97 2.65
CA GLY A 56 1.70 -11.94 3.69
C GLY A 56 2.80 -12.28 4.69
N ASP A 57 4.07 -11.99 4.38
CA ASP A 57 5.20 -12.22 5.28
C ASP A 57 5.27 -11.18 6.41
N CYS A 58 4.54 -10.06 6.28
CA CYS A 58 4.48 -8.98 7.28
C CYS A 58 3.54 -9.36 8.44
N THR A 59 3.87 -10.43 9.18
CA THR A 59 2.96 -11.03 10.18
C THR A 59 2.56 -10.12 11.35
N SER A 60 3.35 -9.08 11.65
CA SER A 60 3.04 -8.07 12.67
C SER A 60 2.32 -6.85 12.12
N LEU A 61 1.98 -6.81 10.83
CA LEU A 61 1.33 -5.67 10.22
C LEU A 61 -0.04 -5.42 10.86
N GLU A 62 -0.23 -4.24 11.44
CA GLU A 62 -1.48 -3.83 12.10
C GLU A 62 -2.30 -2.88 11.22
N TRP A 63 -1.63 -2.04 10.42
CA TRP A 63 -2.27 -1.00 9.64
C TRP A 63 -1.79 -1.01 8.19
N LEU A 64 -2.71 -1.23 7.24
CA LEU A 64 -2.42 -1.35 5.82
C LEU A 64 -3.36 -0.47 4.98
N ASP A 65 -2.78 0.46 4.22
CA ASP A 65 -3.50 1.23 3.22
C ASP A 65 -2.94 0.97 1.83
N LEU A 66 -3.80 0.38 1.00
CA LEU A 66 -3.58 0.09 -0.40
C LEU A 66 -4.66 0.76 -1.27
N SER A 67 -5.24 1.87 -0.80
CA SER A 67 -6.24 2.61 -1.56
C SER A 67 -5.68 3.09 -2.90
N GLY A 68 -6.55 3.18 -3.91
CA GLY A 68 -6.16 3.63 -5.24
C GLY A 68 -5.19 2.72 -5.98
N ASN A 69 -5.14 1.44 -5.63
CA ASN A 69 -4.40 0.42 -6.39
C ASN A 69 -5.32 -0.46 -7.23
N ALA A 70 -4.72 -1.20 -8.17
CA ALA A 70 -5.41 -2.12 -9.07
C ALA A 70 -5.35 -3.59 -8.60
N ILE A 71 -5.52 -3.82 -7.29
CA ILE A 71 -5.34 -5.14 -6.69
C ILE A 71 -6.46 -6.08 -7.12
N THR A 72 -6.09 -7.17 -7.79
CA THR A 72 -7.05 -8.19 -8.26
C THR A 72 -7.10 -9.43 -7.38
N GLN A 73 -6.06 -9.67 -6.58
CA GLN A 73 -5.91 -10.88 -5.76
C GLN A 73 -5.49 -10.52 -4.34
N LEU A 74 -6.32 -10.92 -3.37
CA LEU A 74 -6.14 -10.62 -1.95
C LEU A 74 -5.55 -11.79 -1.14
N GLY A 75 -5.24 -12.92 -1.78
CA GLY A 75 -4.77 -14.15 -1.12
C GLY A 75 -3.65 -13.94 -0.07
N PRO A 76 -2.61 -13.12 -0.35
CA PRO A 76 -1.54 -12.85 0.61
C PRO A 76 -2.00 -12.15 1.91
N LEU A 77 -3.14 -11.44 1.91
CA LEU A 77 -3.68 -10.80 3.12
C LEU A 77 -4.16 -11.82 4.16
N ALA A 78 -4.49 -13.04 3.74
CA ALA A 78 -4.97 -14.08 4.66
C ALA A 78 -3.91 -14.49 5.70
N ALA A 79 -2.62 -14.23 5.45
CA ALA A 79 -1.54 -14.49 6.38
C ALA A 79 -1.35 -13.40 7.46
N LEU A 80 -1.94 -12.22 7.27
CA LEU A 80 -1.79 -11.05 8.14
C LEU A 80 -2.69 -11.14 9.38
N LYS A 81 -2.30 -11.98 10.34
CA LYS A 81 -3.11 -12.26 11.54
C LYS A 81 -3.26 -11.08 12.49
N SER A 82 -2.31 -10.15 12.48
CA SER A 82 -2.28 -8.98 13.36
C SER A 82 -2.98 -7.76 12.77
N LEU A 83 -3.52 -7.87 11.54
CA LEU A 83 -4.08 -6.75 10.82
C LEU A 83 -5.36 -6.23 11.48
N ALA A 84 -5.30 -5.00 11.99
CA ALA A 84 -6.42 -4.32 12.63
C ALA A 84 -7.16 -3.40 11.66
N VAL A 85 -6.43 -2.75 10.74
CA VAL A 85 -7.00 -1.80 9.79
C VAL A 85 -6.51 -2.11 8.37
N LEU A 86 -7.48 -2.20 7.45
CA LEU A 86 -7.24 -2.42 6.03
C LEU A 86 -8.04 -1.42 5.20
N ASN A 87 -7.37 -0.64 4.36
CA ASN A 87 -8.00 0.22 3.38
C ASN A 87 -7.69 -0.27 1.95
N LEU A 88 -8.74 -0.63 1.21
CA LEU A 88 -8.70 -1.05 -0.20
C LEU A 88 -9.58 -0.15 -1.08
N SER A 89 -9.95 1.05 -0.62
CA SER A 89 -10.88 1.89 -1.37
C SER A 89 -10.33 2.18 -2.77
N PRO A 90 -11.14 2.04 -3.84
CA PRO A 90 -10.72 2.47 -5.17
C PRO A 90 -10.41 3.98 -5.16
N CYS A 91 -9.55 4.44 -6.06
CA CYS A 91 -9.30 5.88 -6.20
C CYS A 91 -10.57 6.51 -6.81
N SER A 92 -11.45 7.06 -5.97
CA SER A 92 -12.70 7.70 -6.43
C SER A 92 -12.49 9.14 -6.90
N SER A 93 -11.29 9.69 -6.81
CA SER A 93 -10.96 11.06 -7.22
C SER A 93 -10.32 11.17 -8.60
N CYS A 94 -9.88 10.06 -9.22
CA CYS A 94 -9.45 10.06 -10.62
C CYS A 94 -10.65 9.75 -11.54
N ALA A 95 -11.59 10.70 -11.58
CA ALA A 95 -12.62 10.76 -12.62
C ALA A 95 -12.62 12.19 -13.17
N ALA A 96 -11.68 12.46 -14.08
CA ALA A 96 -11.73 13.56 -15.05
C ALA A 96 -10.78 13.25 -16.20
#